data_AF-A0A5E4P361-F1
#
_entry.id   AF-A0A5E4P361-F1
#
_cell.length_a   1.000
_cell.length_b   1.000
_cell.length_c   1.000
_cell.angle_alpha   90.00
_cell.angle_beta   90.00
_cell.angle_gamma   90.00
#
_symmetry.space_group_name_H-M   'P 1'
#
loop_
_entity.id
_entity.type
_entity.pdbx_description
1 polymer ?
#
loop_
_entity_poly.entity_id
_entity_poly.type
_entity_poly.pdbx_seq_one_letter_code
_entity_poly.pdbx_strand_id
1 'polypeptide(L)'
;MAVMAGTIPVMTVTSATDPAAILALIIDSHRRIVGRSLADARLSPDAQAQWLDTDAPFGLLAHDTQPDPCFIYANLAALSCFEYPDDELIGMPSRLTAEPPDRDERQRLLDAVAHDGFVDGYRGLRIAKSGRRFWIEDVTVWMLVDAAGTTQGQAAVYRRWRDV
;
A
#
# COMPACT_ATOMS: atom_id res chain seq x y z
N MET A 1 53.20 9.98 1.86
CA MET A 1 52.19 9.00 2.29
C MET A 1 51.13 9.74 3.10
N ALA A 2 49.97 10.04 2.50
CA ALA A 2 48.74 10.45 3.20
C ALA A 2 47.62 10.45 2.14
N VAL A 3 46.75 9.45 2.19
CA VAL A 3 45.55 9.35 1.35
C VAL A 3 44.43 10.00 2.15
N MET A 4 43.93 11.14 1.69
CA MET A 4 42.73 11.75 2.27
C MET A 4 41.52 10.97 1.77
N ALA A 5 40.97 10.12 2.63
CA ALA A 5 39.70 9.44 2.39
C ALA A 5 38.58 10.50 2.31
N GLY A 6 38.07 10.72 1.10
CA GLY A 6 36.83 11.47 0.91
C GLY A 6 35.68 10.65 1.46
N THR A 7 35.11 11.09 2.58
CA THR A 7 33.83 10.61 3.07
C THR A 7 32.77 10.92 2.01
N ILE A 8 32.30 9.90 1.32
CA ILE A 8 31.07 9.98 0.52
C ILE A 8 29.95 10.34 1.51
N PRO A 9 29.13 11.38 1.26
CA PRO A 9 27.99 11.62 2.12
C PRO A 9 27.07 10.41 1.99
N VAL A 10 26.95 9.64 3.07
CA VAL A 10 25.80 8.77 3.27
C VAL A 10 24.61 9.72 3.29
N MET A 11 23.82 9.68 2.22
CA MET A 11 22.50 10.30 2.21
C MET A 11 21.72 9.62 3.34
N THR A 12 21.63 10.32 4.46
CA THR A 12 20.68 10.02 5.52
C THR A 12 19.30 10.05 4.88
N VAL A 13 18.68 8.89 4.68
CA VAL A 13 17.26 8.82 4.33
C VAL A 13 16.48 9.13 5.60
N THR A 14 16.40 10.42 5.92
CA THR A 14 15.39 10.98 6.81
C THR A 14 14.30 11.50 5.88
N SER A 15 13.08 10.98 5.94
CA SER A 15 11.88 11.67 6.43
C SER A 15 10.68 10.86 5.94
N ALA A 16 9.57 10.85 6.69
CA ALA A 16 8.29 10.34 6.23
C ALA A 16 8.05 10.76 4.77
N THR A 17 7.85 9.79 3.88
CA THR A 17 7.59 10.06 2.48
C THR A 17 6.36 10.96 2.39
N ASP A 18 6.46 12.05 1.61
CA ASP A 18 5.35 12.97 1.37
C ASP A 18 4.09 12.19 0.95
N PRO A 19 2.97 12.29 1.69
CA PRO A 19 1.74 11.57 1.37
C PRO A 19 1.27 11.82 -0.07
N ALA A 20 1.46 13.02 -0.60
CA ALA A 20 1.12 13.35 -1.97
C ALA A 20 1.98 12.58 -2.98
N ALA A 21 3.28 12.40 -2.69
CA ALA A 21 4.19 11.61 -3.52
C ALA A 21 3.84 10.12 -3.49
N ILE A 22 3.47 9.58 -2.32
CA ILE A 22 3.01 8.19 -2.20
C ILE A 22 1.72 7.99 -3.01
N LEU A 23 0.73 8.87 -2.87
CA LEU A 23 -0.52 8.79 -3.62
C LEU A 23 -0.28 8.88 -5.13
N ALA A 24 0.56 9.79 -5.59
CA ALA A 24 0.93 9.87 -7.00
C ALA A 24 1.55 8.55 -7.49
N LEU A 25 2.45 7.95 -6.71
CA LEU A 25 3.07 6.66 -7.01
C LEU A 25 2.05 5.52 -7.07
N ILE A 26 1.11 5.47 -6.11
CA ILE A 26 0.00 4.50 -6.06
C ILE A 26 -0.85 4.59 -7.33
N ILE A 27 -1.30 5.80 -7.69
CA ILE A 27 -2.15 6.05 -8.86
C ILE A 27 -1.44 5.64 -10.15
N ASP A 28 -0.20 6.12 -10.33
CA ASP A 28 0.57 5.86 -11.53
C ASP A 28 0.92 4.38 -11.70
N SER A 29 1.34 3.71 -10.63
CA SER A 29 1.64 2.27 -10.65
C SER A 29 0.39 1.45 -10.96
N HIS A 30 -0.74 1.77 -10.34
CA HIS A 30 -2.00 1.07 -10.59
C HIS A 30 -2.43 1.23 -12.05
N ARG A 31 -2.35 2.44 -12.61
CA ARG A 31 -2.69 2.67 -14.01
C ARG A 31 -1.78 1.88 -14.96
N ARG A 32 -0.47 1.83 -14.70
CA ARG A 32 0.50 1.12 -15.56
C ARG A 32 0.40 -0.40 -15.47
N ILE A 33 0.24 -0.94 -14.27
CA ILE A 33 0.33 -2.38 -13.99
C ILE A 33 -1.04 -3.05 -14.11
N VAL A 34 -2.05 -2.45 -13.47
CA VAL A 34 -3.42 -3.00 -13.42
C VAL A 34 -4.25 -2.52 -14.63
N GLY A 35 -3.86 -1.44 -15.30
CA GLY A 35 -4.57 -0.91 -16.46
C GLY A 35 -5.88 -0.19 -16.15
N ARG A 36 -6.17 0.08 -14.86
CA ARG A 36 -7.39 0.75 -14.38
C ARG A 36 -7.04 2.03 -13.63
N SER A 37 -7.92 3.04 -13.67
CA SER A 37 -7.76 4.25 -12.84
C SER A 37 -8.41 4.06 -11.48
N LEU A 38 -7.77 4.54 -10.40
CA LEU A 38 -8.35 4.55 -9.05
C LEU A 38 -9.27 5.74 -8.80
N ALA A 39 -8.99 6.87 -9.46
CA ALA A 39 -9.74 8.10 -9.37
C ALA A 39 -10.22 8.56 -10.76
N ASP A 40 -11.15 9.51 -10.79
CA ASP A 40 -11.62 10.12 -12.04
C ASP A 40 -10.48 10.90 -12.72
N ALA A 41 -10.09 10.44 -13.92
CA ALA A 41 -8.99 11.03 -14.67
C ALA A 41 -9.25 12.47 -15.15
N ARG A 42 -10.49 12.98 -15.02
CA ARG A 42 -10.85 14.37 -15.33
C ARG A 42 -10.46 15.36 -14.23
N LEU A 43 -10.22 14.87 -13.01
CA LEU A 43 -9.78 15.68 -11.88
C LEU A 43 -8.29 16.03 -12.00
N SER A 44 -7.87 17.17 -11.43
CA SER A 44 -6.44 17.48 -11.29
C SER A 44 -5.75 16.44 -10.40
N PRO A 45 -4.42 16.25 -10.51
CA PRO A 45 -3.69 15.34 -9.64
C PRO A 45 -3.96 15.55 -8.15
N ASP A 46 -3.96 16.81 -7.70
CA ASP A 46 -4.25 17.15 -6.30
C ASP A 46 -5.68 16.78 -5.89
N ALA A 47 -6.65 17.00 -6.78
CA ALA A 47 -8.05 16.62 -6.52
C ALA A 47 -8.25 15.09 -6.52
N GLN A 48 -7.51 14.35 -7.34
CA GLN A 48 -7.51 12.88 -7.29
C GLN A 48 -6.91 12.37 -5.98
N ALA A 49 -5.77 12.94 -5.57
CA ALA A 49 -5.12 12.57 -4.31
C ALA A 49 -6.02 12.87 -3.11
N GLN A 50 -6.58 14.07 -3.03
CA GLN A 50 -7.51 14.44 -1.97
C GLN A 50 -8.73 13.51 -1.92
N TRP A 51 -9.36 13.25 -3.07
CA TRP A 51 -10.53 12.36 -3.12
C TRP A 51 -10.19 10.93 -2.69
N LEU A 52 -9.04 10.39 -3.12
CA LEU A 52 -8.59 9.06 -2.69
C LEU A 52 -8.34 8.99 -1.18
N ASP A 53 -7.80 10.08 -0.63
CA ASP A 53 -7.44 10.18 0.77
C ASP A 53 -8.65 10.27 1.69
N THR A 54 -9.61 11.14 1.37
CA THR A 54 -10.72 11.46 2.27
C THR A 54 -12.07 10.91 1.87
N ASP A 55 -12.35 10.73 0.58
CA ASP A 55 -13.72 10.52 0.07
C ASP A 55 -13.94 9.17 -0.62
N ALA A 56 -12.88 8.44 -0.96
CA ALA A 56 -12.99 7.18 -1.67
C ALA A 56 -13.78 6.14 -0.85
N PRO A 57 -14.81 5.50 -1.43
CA PRO A 57 -15.69 4.56 -0.72
C PRO A 57 -15.08 3.16 -0.59
N PHE A 58 -13.75 3.05 -0.62
CA PHE A 58 -13.01 1.80 -0.58
C PHE A 58 -11.72 2.02 0.22
N GLY A 59 -11.23 0.97 0.86
CA GLY A 59 -9.96 1.05 1.58
C GLY A 59 -8.79 0.97 0.62
N LEU A 60 -7.81 1.84 0.83
CA LEU A 60 -6.56 1.90 0.09
C LEU A 60 -5.39 1.91 1.08
N LEU A 61 -4.44 1.02 0.88
CA LEU A 61 -3.28 0.80 1.75
C LEU A 61 -2.01 0.70 0.91
N ALA A 62 -0.87 1.08 1.47
CA ALA A 62 0.44 0.72 0.93
C ALA A 62 1.43 0.39 2.05
N HIS A 63 2.40 -0.47 1.74
CA HIS A 63 3.55 -0.75 2.59
C HIS A 63 4.86 -0.67 1.80
N ASP A 64 5.96 -0.48 2.52
CA ASP A 64 7.30 -0.40 1.94
C ASP A 64 7.87 -1.77 1.51
N THR A 65 9.17 -1.79 1.20
CA THR A 65 9.94 -2.97 0.76
C THR A 65 10.78 -3.59 1.87
N GLN A 66 10.62 -3.17 3.12
CA GLN A 66 11.40 -3.73 4.22
C GLN A 66 11.14 -5.24 4.36
N PRO A 67 12.09 -6.03 4.90
CA PRO A 67 11.89 -7.47 5.10
C PRO A 67 10.65 -7.82 5.95
N ASP A 68 10.25 -6.92 6.86
CA ASP A 68 8.96 -6.95 7.57
C ASP A 68 8.18 -5.67 7.18
N PRO A 69 7.43 -5.68 6.06
CA PRO A 69 6.91 -4.45 5.45
C PRO A 69 5.97 -3.67 6.36
N CYS A 70 6.24 -2.38 6.49
CA CYS A 70 5.45 -1.45 7.30
C CYS A 70 4.51 -0.62 6.43
N PHE A 71 3.30 -0.33 6.95
CA PHE A 71 2.39 0.58 6.27
C PHE A 71 3.04 1.95 6.09
N ILE A 72 2.95 2.50 4.89
CA ILE A 72 3.41 3.85 4.54
C ILE A 72 2.25 4.76 4.13
N TYR A 73 1.07 4.20 3.89
CA TYR A 73 -0.13 4.94 3.53
C TYR A 73 -1.40 4.16 3.88
N ALA A 74 -2.44 4.88 4.33
CA ALA A 74 -3.80 4.38 4.46
C ALA A 74 -4.79 5.53 4.27
N ASN A 75 -5.81 5.35 3.43
CA ASN A 75 -6.85 6.37 3.30
C ASN A 75 -7.87 6.32 4.46
N LEU A 76 -8.73 7.34 4.56
CA LEU A 76 -9.69 7.47 5.65
C LEU A 76 -10.62 6.25 5.80
N ALA A 77 -11.05 5.65 4.68
CA ALA A 77 -11.88 4.45 4.71
C ALA A 77 -11.13 3.25 5.31
N ALA A 78 -9.85 3.08 4.98
CA ALA A 78 -9.01 2.04 5.57
C ALA A 78 -8.74 2.29 7.05
N LEU A 79 -8.36 3.50 7.44
CA LEU A 79 -8.16 3.89 8.84
C LEU A 79 -9.40 3.60 9.69
N SER A 80 -10.58 3.98 9.18
CA SER A 80 -11.86 3.72 9.85
C SER A 80 -12.16 2.22 9.97
N CYS A 81 -11.89 1.45 8.92
CA CYS A 81 -12.13 0.01 8.88
C CYS A 81 -11.21 -0.76 9.85
N PHE A 82 -9.95 -0.34 9.95
CA PHE A 82 -8.94 -0.92 10.84
C PHE A 82 -8.96 -0.32 12.25
N GLU A 83 -9.70 0.77 12.46
CA GLU A 83 -9.86 1.46 13.75
C GLU A 83 -8.56 2.03 14.33
N TYR A 84 -7.63 2.39 13.45
CA TYR A 84 -6.39 3.08 13.82
C TYR A 84 -6.45 4.53 13.35
N PRO A 85 -5.94 5.49 14.15
CA PRO A 85 -5.55 6.77 13.61
C PRO A 85 -4.30 6.61 12.72
N ASP A 86 -4.08 7.57 11.82
CA ASP A 86 -2.98 7.55 10.85
C ASP A 86 -1.60 7.39 11.53
N ASP A 87 -1.35 8.19 12.57
CA ASP A 87 -0.09 8.23 13.32
C ASP A 87 0.24 6.93 14.08
N GLU A 88 -0.72 6.02 14.23
CA GLU A 88 -0.49 4.68 14.78
C GLU A 88 -0.41 3.59 13.71
N LEU A 89 -1.16 3.71 12.61
CA LEU A 89 -1.15 2.69 11.56
C LEU A 89 0.12 2.79 10.71
N ILE A 90 0.51 4.01 10.37
CA ILE A 90 1.70 4.26 9.54
C ILE A 90 2.96 3.90 10.34
N GLY A 91 3.82 3.08 9.73
CA GLY A 91 4.99 2.48 10.37
C GLY A 91 4.70 1.13 11.05
N MET A 92 3.45 0.71 11.19
CA MET A 92 3.11 -0.61 11.73
C MET A 92 3.43 -1.72 10.72
N PRO A 93 4.09 -2.82 11.12
CA PRO A 93 4.25 -4.00 10.27
C PRO A 93 2.88 -4.55 9.85
N SER A 94 2.66 -4.65 8.55
CA SER A 94 1.37 -5.00 7.97
C SER A 94 0.83 -6.38 8.41
N ARG A 95 1.74 -7.30 8.77
CA ARG A 95 1.39 -8.62 9.31
C ARG A 95 0.69 -8.58 10.67
N LEU A 96 0.78 -7.48 11.42
CA LEU A 96 0.13 -7.37 12.74
C LEU A 96 -1.39 -7.17 12.65
N THR A 97 -1.88 -6.70 11.50
CA THR A 97 -3.31 -6.53 11.22
C THR A 97 -3.86 -7.62 10.32
N ALA A 98 -3.04 -8.62 9.96
CA ALA A 98 -3.38 -9.69 9.03
C ALA A 98 -3.38 -11.03 9.76
N GLU A 99 -4.39 -11.86 9.52
CA GLU A 99 -4.23 -13.28 9.79
C GLU A 99 -3.38 -13.92 8.66
N PRO A 100 -2.59 -14.96 8.98
CA PRO A 100 -1.87 -15.69 7.95
C PRO A 100 -2.86 -16.16 6.87
N PRO A 101 -2.65 -15.80 5.59
CA PRO A 101 -3.47 -16.34 4.52
C PRO A 101 -3.32 -17.86 4.47
N ASP A 102 -4.37 -18.54 3.99
CA ASP A 102 -4.26 -19.96 3.65
C ASP A 102 -3.08 -20.17 2.69
N ARG A 103 -2.36 -21.28 2.83
CA ARG A 103 -1.15 -21.58 2.05
C ARG A 103 -1.43 -21.52 0.55
N ASP A 104 -2.58 -22.04 0.12
CA ASP A 104 -2.96 -22.05 -1.30
C ASP A 104 -3.31 -20.65 -1.82
N GLU A 105 -3.90 -19.80 -0.97
CA GLU A 105 -4.23 -18.42 -1.32
C GLU A 105 -2.97 -17.54 -1.37
N ARG A 106 -2.04 -17.76 -0.44
CA ARG A 106 -0.70 -17.14 -0.46
C ARG A 106 0.05 -17.50 -1.73
N GLN A 107 0.06 -18.77 -2.12
CA GLN A 107 0.80 -19.20 -3.30
C GLN A 107 0.24 -18.58 -4.58
N ARG A 108 -1.09 -18.56 -4.76
CA ARG A 108 -1.74 -17.88 -5.90
C ARG A 108 -1.41 -16.39 -5.96
N LEU A 109 -1.38 -15.72 -4.80
CA LEU A 109 -1.00 -14.32 -4.71
C LEU A 109 0.45 -14.10 -5.15
N LEU A 110 1.38 -14.93 -4.66
CA LEU A 110 2.80 -14.84 -5.03
C LEU A 110 3.02 -15.10 -6.52
N ASP A 111 2.34 -16.10 -7.09
CA ASP A 111 2.47 -16.46 -8.50
C ASP A 111 1.94 -15.36 -9.42
N ALA A 112 0.76 -14.80 -9.11
CA ALA A 112 0.15 -13.72 -9.90
C ALA A 112 0.97 -12.42 -9.82
N VAL A 113 1.44 -12.04 -8.63
CA VAL A 113 2.31 -10.86 -8.48
C VAL A 113 3.64 -11.06 -9.21
N ALA A 114 4.21 -12.27 -9.18
CA ALA A 114 5.45 -12.57 -9.90
C ALA A 114 5.31 -12.55 -11.43
N HIS A 115 4.16 -12.96 -11.96
CA HIS A 115 3.91 -13.01 -13.41
C HIS A 115 3.42 -11.67 -13.97
N ASP A 116 2.40 -11.08 -13.33
CA ASP A 116 1.62 -9.96 -13.88
C ASP A 116 1.90 -8.63 -13.15
N GLY A 117 2.62 -8.66 -12.04
CA GLY A 117 2.86 -7.48 -11.19
C GLY A 117 1.67 -7.09 -10.31
N PHE A 118 0.54 -7.79 -10.42
CA PHE A 118 -0.63 -7.62 -9.56
C PHE A 118 -1.44 -8.92 -9.41
N VAL A 119 -2.32 -8.95 -8.41
CA VAL A 119 -3.37 -9.95 -8.24
C VAL A 119 -4.71 -9.24 -8.04
N ASP A 120 -5.81 -9.84 -8.52
CA ASP A 120 -7.17 -9.33 -8.34
C ASP A 120 -8.10 -10.43 -7.81
N GLY A 121 -9.17 -10.02 -7.11
CA GLY A 121 -10.15 -10.96 -6.54
C GLY A 121 -9.70 -11.71 -5.29
N TYR A 122 -8.63 -11.23 -4.64
CA TYR A 122 -8.17 -11.76 -3.35
C TYR A 122 -9.16 -11.39 -2.22
N ARG A 123 -9.23 -12.23 -1.18
CA ARG A 123 -9.88 -11.89 0.09
C ARG A 123 -8.93 -12.13 1.26
N GLY A 124 -8.95 -11.27 2.26
CA GLY A 124 -8.04 -11.36 3.41
C GLY A 124 -8.77 -11.18 4.73
N LEU A 125 -8.41 -11.99 5.73
CA LEU A 125 -8.91 -11.79 7.08
C LEU A 125 -8.00 -10.80 7.82
N ARG A 126 -8.61 -9.76 8.40
CA ARG A 126 -7.95 -8.66 9.08
C ARG A 126 -8.45 -8.51 10.51
N ILE A 127 -7.62 -7.90 11.34
CA ILE A 127 -7.91 -7.60 12.75
C ILE A 127 -7.76 -6.09 12.94
N ALA A 128 -8.84 -5.43 13.38
CA ALA A 128 -8.85 -4.01 13.73
C ALA A 128 -8.23 -3.77 15.12
N LYS A 129 -7.97 -2.51 15.47
CA LYS A 129 -7.41 -2.12 16.77
C LYS A 129 -8.21 -2.65 17.97
N SER A 130 -9.54 -2.70 17.89
CA SER A 130 -10.39 -3.26 18.95
C SER A 130 -10.31 -4.78 19.08
N GLY A 131 -9.63 -5.47 18.16
CA GLY A 131 -9.69 -6.93 18.00
C GLY A 131 -10.85 -7.40 17.13
N ARG A 132 -11.69 -6.50 16.59
CA ARG A 132 -12.74 -6.85 15.61
C ARG A 132 -12.10 -7.52 14.39
N ARG A 133 -12.60 -8.71 14.05
CA ARG A 133 -12.16 -9.50 12.89
C ARG A 133 -13.09 -9.21 11.73
N PHE A 134 -12.51 -8.96 10.56
CA PHE A 134 -13.28 -8.67 9.36
C PHE A 134 -12.56 -9.16 8.10
N TRP A 135 -13.35 -9.60 7.13
CA TRP A 135 -12.88 -9.88 5.78
C TRP A 135 -12.73 -8.58 5.00
N ILE A 136 -11.63 -8.41 4.28
CA ILE A 136 -11.54 -7.53 3.11
C ILE A 136 -11.76 -8.38 1.85
N GLU A 137 -12.49 -7.84 0.88
CA GLU A 137 -12.88 -8.55 -0.33
C GLU A 137 -12.78 -7.67 -1.57
N ASP A 138 -12.76 -8.33 -2.74
CA ASP A 138 -12.47 -7.71 -4.04
C ASP A 138 -11.15 -6.93 -3.98
N VAL A 139 -10.13 -7.57 -3.41
CA VAL A 139 -8.85 -6.94 -3.20
C VAL A 139 -8.02 -7.06 -4.48
N THR A 140 -7.55 -5.92 -4.96
CA THR A 140 -6.44 -5.86 -5.91
C THR A 140 -5.16 -5.49 -5.15
N VAL A 141 -4.10 -6.28 -5.32
CA VAL A 141 -2.75 -5.98 -4.78
C VAL A 141 -1.79 -5.81 -5.94
N TRP A 142 -0.97 -4.76 -5.94
CA TRP A 142 0.00 -4.49 -7.01
C TRP A 142 1.30 -3.91 -6.48
N MET A 143 2.36 -4.02 -7.28
CA MET A 143 3.65 -3.43 -6.97
C MET A 143 3.62 -1.91 -7.14
N LEU A 144 4.23 -1.18 -6.21
CA LEU A 144 4.54 0.24 -6.39
C LEU A 144 5.86 0.35 -7.12
N VAL A 145 5.82 0.90 -8.35
CA VAL A 145 6.98 1.00 -9.24
C VAL A 145 7.11 2.44 -9.69
N ASP A 146 8.24 3.07 -9.39
CA ASP A 146 8.48 4.46 -9.78
C ASP A 146 8.78 4.61 -11.28
N ALA A 147 8.98 5.85 -11.74
CA ALA A 147 9.26 6.14 -13.15
C ALA A 147 10.60 5.56 -13.64
N ALA A 148 11.54 5.24 -12.73
CA ALA A 148 12.81 4.61 -13.05
C ALA A 148 12.69 3.07 -13.11
N GLY A 149 11.52 2.50 -12.80
CA GLY A 149 11.29 1.06 -12.75
C GLY A 149 11.71 0.42 -11.42
N THR A 150 11.99 1.22 -10.38
CA THR A 150 12.38 0.71 -9.08
C THR A 150 11.15 0.38 -8.24
N THR A 151 11.14 -0.79 -7.63
CA THR A 151 10.11 -1.19 -6.68
C THR A 151 10.24 -0.41 -5.37
N GLN A 152 9.17 0.28 -5.00
CA GLN A 152 9.08 1.10 -3.79
C GLN A 152 8.18 0.49 -2.71
N GLY A 153 7.43 -0.57 -3.05
CA GLY A 153 6.55 -1.26 -2.10
C GLY A 153 5.43 -2.02 -2.79
N GLN A 154 4.34 -2.26 -2.05
CA GLN A 154 3.09 -2.78 -2.61
C GLN A 154 1.91 -1.97 -2.08
N ALA A 155 0.88 -1.89 -2.90
CA ALA A 155 -0.40 -1.29 -2.51
C ALA A 155 -1.52 -2.31 -2.66
N ALA A 156 -2.58 -2.09 -1.89
CA ALA A 156 -3.79 -2.88 -1.92
C ALA A 156 -5.02 -1.96 -1.88
N VAL A 157 -6.00 -2.24 -2.74
CA VAL A 157 -7.31 -1.62 -2.73
C VAL A 157 -8.36 -2.69 -2.50
N TYR A 158 -9.31 -2.46 -1.60
CA TYR A 158 -10.40 -3.39 -1.32
C TYR A 158 -11.74 -2.65 -1.30
N ARG A 159 -12.72 -3.20 -2.00
CA ARG A 159 -14.01 -2.51 -2.24
C ARG A 159 -15.11 -2.94 -1.29
N ARG A 160 -14.93 -4.06 -0.60
CA ARG A 160 -15.89 -4.57 0.37
C ARG A 160 -15.18 -5.06 1.62
N TRP A 161 -15.87 -4.96 2.74
CA TRP A 161 -15.48 -5.60 3.98
C TRP A 161 -16.72 -6.06 4.74
N ARG A 162 -16.57 -7.15 5.50
CA ARG A 162 -17.62 -7.65 6.39
C ARG A 162 -17.02 -8.22 7.66
N ASP A 163 -17.71 -8.03 8.77
CA ASP A 163 -17.34 -8.67 10.03
C ASP A 163 -17.48 -10.19 9.92
N VAL A 164 -16.68 -10.90 10.73
CA VAL A 164 -16.76 -12.36 10.89
C VAL A 164 -17.93 -12.76 11.77
#